data_AF-A0A9D9IG94-F1
#
_entry.id   AF-A0A9D9IG94-F1
#
_cell.length_a   1.000
_cell.length_b   1.000
_cell.length_c   1.000
_cell.angle_alpha   90.00
_cell.angle_beta   90.00
_cell.angle_gamma   90.00
#
_symmetry.space_group_name_H-M   'P 1'
#
loop_
_entity.id
_entity.type
_entity.pdbx_description
1 polymer ?
#
loop_
_entity_poly.entity_id
_entity_poly.type
_entity_poly.pdbx_seq_one_letter_code
_entity_poly.pdbx_strand_id
1 'polypeptide(L)'
;MNRFINIVFTALAVCITAAGCAQKVESDAHAEAKLYFDSWMQVHYPQLEKTGLGIYIIPELDDITEEGKLEPVADSQYVYVSYTARNLEGSVTEYTEEETARMLGDYVKGSNTYYGPKVFRRSSGFMYAGVNEMFTGMGKGDSRTAVIPGWLMTYNWLGSEQEFVENSSGTNSIYEIKVVDPIDNIEQWQIDSIGRFLSGGYIDNDFGYLSKDLGQYLSNNNMSSAKDSSDFYGFYFIEIKHGEELEKDSSDDDDSGTDSGSDGYNWDESHFFTTSGQNDTTIYINYVGRLLNGTVFDTNVQRVAQDNGLSGGSYTPAAIQWGDDYSSIQMTTDGSSTGSSVIQGFAMTLWRMHPFGKAIGIFYSNLGYGVQGSGEAIPPYSPLMFEIEIVEKPED
;
A
#
# COMPACT_ATOMS: atom_id res chain seq x y z
N MET A 1 83.81 -62.84 -26.60
CA MET A 1 83.40 -63.95 -27.48
C MET A 1 82.49 -64.89 -26.69
N ASN A 2 81.23 -65.01 -27.11
CA ASN A 2 80.35 -66.20 -27.12
C ASN A 2 80.42 -67.18 -25.92
N ARG A 3 79.36 -67.65 -25.27
CA ARG A 3 77.93 -67.84 -25.58
C ARG A 3 77.31 -68.54 -24.34
N PHE A 4 76.12 -68.16 -23.89
CA PHE A 4 75.17 -69.00 -23.13
C PHE A 4 73.78 -68.35 -23.31
N ILE A 5 72.89 -68.83 -24.19
CA ILE A 5 71.97 -69.97 -24.04
C ILE A 5 71.05 -69.81 -22.80
N ASN A 6 69.82 -69.28 -22.97
CA ASN A 6 68.55 -70.04 -22.92
C ASN A 6 67.28 -69.17 -22.71
N ILE A 7 66.29 -69.42 -23.58
CA ILE A 7 64.86 -69.65 -23.30
C ILE A 7 63.99 -68.51 -22.71
N VAL A 8 63.29 -67.84 -23.64
CA VAL A 8 61.83 -67.58 -23.72
C VAL A 8 61.02 -67.47 -22.41
N PHE A 9 60.36 -66.34 -22.19
CA PHE A 9 58.95 -66.27 -21.75
C PHE A 9 58.31 -64.91 -22.09
N THR A 10 57.06 -64.98 -22.52
CA THR A 10 56.14 -63.94 -22.98
C THR A 10 55.87 -62.86 -21.92
N ALA A 11 55.98 -61.58 -22.27
CA ALA A 11 55.54 -60.46 -21.43
C ALA A 11 54.20 -59.91 -21.93
N LEU A 12 53.16 -60.12 -21.13
CA LEU A 12 51.83 -59.54 -21.27
C LEU A 12 51.92 -58.06 -20.86
N ALA A 13 51.73 -57.13 -21.79
CA ALA A 13 51.65 -55.70 -21.50
C ALA A 13 50.27 -55.36 -20.92
N VAL A 14 50.22 -55.09 -19.61
CA VAL A 14 49.04 -54.52 -18.96
C VAL A 14 49.10 -53.00 -19.14
N CYS A 15 48.29 -52.47 -20.05
CA CYS A 15 48.02 -51.04 -20.16
C CYS A 15 47.15 -50.61 -18.98
N ILE A 16 47.75 -49.95 -17.98
CA ILE A 16 47.01 -49.23 -16.94
C ILE A 16 46.57 -47.90 -17.55
N THR A 17 45.33 -47.83 -18.03
CA THR A 17 44.67 -46.56 -18.33
C THR A 17 44.27 -45.91 -17.02
N ALA A 18 44.93 -44.82 -16.64
CA ALA A 18 44.48 -43.94 -15.57
C ALA A 18 43.17 -43.26 -16.01
N ALA A 19 42.04 -43.86 -15.65
CA ALA A 19 40.75 -43.17 -15.64
C ALA A 19 40.75 -42.21 -14.45
N GLY A 20 41.24 -40.98 -14.68
CA GLY A 20 41.00 -39.85 -13.79
C GLY A 20 39.53 -39.46 -13.90
N CYS A 21 38.65 -40.16 -13.19
CA CYS A 21 37.31 -39.67 -12.93
C CYS A 21 37.44 -38.46 -11.99
N ALA A 22 37.44 -37.25 -12.55
CA ALA A 22 37.08 -36.07 -11.79
C ALA A 22 35.65 -36.28 -11.30
N GLN A 23 35.51 -36.71 -10.05
CA GLN A 23 34.24 -36.74 -9.36
C GLN A 23 33.73 -35.31 -9.35
N LYS A 24 32.64 -35.04 -10.09
CA LYS A 24 31.91 -33.78 -9.99
C LYS A 24 31.37 -33.75 -8.56
N VAL A 25 32.09 -33.10 -7.66
CA VAL A 25 31.55 -32.75 -6.34
C VAL A 25 30.37 -31.87 -6.65
N GLU A 26 29.18 -32.32 -6.29
CA GLU A 26 27.97 -31.55 -6.49
C GLU A 26 28.15 -30.22 -5.75
N SER A 27 28.01 -29.12 -6.49
CA SER A 27 27.91 -27.75 -5.97
C SER A 27 27.01 -27.71 -4.74
N ASP A 28 27.46 -27.47 -3.51
CA ASP A 28 26.50 -27.01 -2.51
C ASP A 28 26.02 -25.63 -2.99
N ALA A 29 24.77 -25.55 -3.45
CA ALA A 29 24.22 -24.36 -4.09
C ALA A 29 24.34 -23.12 -3.19
N HIS A 30 24.27 -23.31 -1.87
CA HIS A 30 24.49 -22.24 -0.89
C HIS A 30 25.95 -21.75 -0.89
N ALA A 31 26.91 -22.69 -0.95
CA ALA A 31 28.33 -22.36 -1.04
C ALA A 31 28.68 -21.64 -2.36
N GLU A 32 28.07 -22.05 -3.48
CA GLU A 32 28.26 -21.37 -4.77
C GLU A 32 27.71 -19.94 -4.75
N ALA A 33 26.48 -19.75 -4.25
CA ALA A 33 25.85 -18.44 -4.14
C ALA A 33 26.65 -17.49 -3.24
N LYS A 34 27.16 -18.00 -2.11
CA LYS A 34 28.03 -17.24 -1.21
C LYS A 34 29.34 -16.87 -1.89
N LEU A 35 30.01 -17.81 -2.53
CA LEU A 35 31.27 -17.55 -3.23
C LEU A 35 31.10 -16.49 -4.32
N TYR A 36 30.01 -16.57 -5.09
CA TYR A 36 29.69 -15.56 -6.11
C TYR A 36 29.53 -14.17 -5.48
N PHE A 37 28.72 -14.05 -4.43
CA PHE A 37 28.49 -12.78 -3.75
C PHE A 37 29.79 -12.20 -3.15
N ASP A 38 30.54 -13.02 -2.41
CA ASP A 38 31.81 -12.61 -1.80
C ASP A 38 32.82 -12.13 -2.85
N SER A 39 32.89 -12.82 -4.00
CA SER A 39 33.76 -12.45 -5.12
C SER A 39 33.34 -11.11 -5.73
N TRP A 40 32.04 -10.90 -5.92
CA TRP A 40 31.50 -9.64 -6.42
C TRP A 40 31.83 -8.48 -5.46
N MET A 41 31.62 -8.67 -4.16
CA MET A 41 31.98 -7.68 -3.14
C MET A 41 33.47 -7.36 -3.13
N GLN A 42 34.34 -8.37 -3.28
CA GLN A 42 35.79 -8.15 -3.34
C GLN A 42 36.23 -7.35 -4.57
N VAL A 43 35.53 -7.51 -5.71
CA VAL A 43 35.85 -6.77 -6.93
C VAL A 43 35.35 -5.33 -6.87
N HIS A 44 34.13 -5.12 -6.38
CA HIS A 44 33.45 -3.82 -6.43
C HIS A 44 33.69 -2.96 -5.19
N TYR A 45 33.77 -3.57 -4.01
CA TYR A 45 33.91 -2.88 -2.72
C TYR A 45 34.88 -3.60 -1.76
N PRO A 46 36.15 -3.80 -2.13
CA PRO A 46 37.13 -4.58 -1.35
C PRO A 46 37.43 -4.04 0.05
N GLN A 47 37.03 -2.81 0.36
CA GLN A 47 37.31 -2.13 1.62
C GLN A 47 36.11 -2.15 2.59
N LEU A 48 34.92 -2.55 2.11
CA LEU A 48 33.74 -2.57 2.95
C LEU A 48 33.73 -3.84 3.81
N GLU A 49 33.40 -3.67 5.07
CA GLU A 49 33.13 -4.78 5.98
C GLU A 49 31.63 -5.01 6.06
N LYS A 50 31.25 -6.28 6.21
CA LYS A 50 29.85 -6.66 6.41
C LYS A 50 29.37 -6.26 7.80
N THR A 51 28.08 -6.01 7.92
CA THR A 51 27.38 -5.81 9.19
C THR A 51 27.06 -7.15 9.88
N GLY A 52 26.26 -7.12 10.94
CA GLY A 52 25.95 -8.28 11.78
C GLY A 52 25.42 -9.51 11.05
N LEU A 53 24.38 -9.40 10.22
CA LEU A 53 23.82 -10.55 9.48
C LEU A 53 24.46 -10.75 8.11
N GLY A 54 25.25 -9.78 7.62
CA GLY A 54 26.06 -9.94 6.42
C GLY A 54 25.70 -9.02 5.24
N ILE A 55 24.94 -7.93 5.44
CA ILE A 55 24.81 -6.88 4.42
C ILE A 55 26.05 -5.99 4.39
N TYR A 56 26.24 -5.26 3.30
CA TYR A 56 27.32 -4.27 3.16
C TYR A 56 26.73 -2.90 2.90
N ILE A 57 26.97 -1.94 3.80
CA ILE A 57 26.52 -0.56 3.64
C ILE A 57 27.51 0.19 2.74
N ILE A 58 27.02 0.78 1.66
CA ILE A 58 27.81 1.63 0.77
C ILE A 58 27.74 3.06 1.34
N PRO A 59 28.88 3.66 1.73
CA PRO A 59 28.90 5.05 2.18
C PRO A 59 28.50 5.98 1.04
N GLU A 60 27.52 6.84 1.25
CA GLU A 60 27.15 7.89 0.29
C GLU A 60 28.04 9.12 0.46
N LEU A 61 28.37 9.80 -0.65
CA LEU A 61 29.24 10.99 -0.66
C LEU A 61 28.57 12.23 -0.05
N ASP A 62 27.23 12.25 -0.04
CA ASP A 62 26.41 13.36 0.43
C ASP A 62 25.58 12.97 1.66
N ASP A 63 26.12 12.09 2.52
CA ASP A 63 25.57 11.76 3.85
C ASP A 63 25.69 13.00 4.78
N ILE A 64 25.04 14.09 4.37
CA ILE A 64 24.77 15.25 5.18
C ILE A 64 23.61 14.82 6.07
N THR A 65 23.96 14.05 7.10
CA THR A 65 23.17 14.07 8.32
C THR A 65 23.09 15.53 8.72
N GLU A 66 21.95 16.18 8.48
CA GLU A 66 21.72 17.48 9.12
C GLU A 66 21.96 17.25 10.61
N GLU A 67 22.93 17.95 11.20
CA GLU A 67 23.26 17.83 12.61
C GLU A 67 22.04 18.24 13.45
N GLY A 68 21.21 17.25 13.73
CA GLY A 68 19.92 17.35 14.38
C GLY A 68 19.33 15.96 14.36
N LYS A 69 19.48 15.22 15.47
CA LYS A 69 18.94 13.86 15.62
C LYS A 69 17.42 13.89 15.36
N LEU A 70 17.02 13.59 14.13
CA LEU A 70 15.63 13.32 13.81
C LEU A 70 15.20 12.02 14.52
N GLU A 71 13.90 11.74 14.52
CA GLU A 71 13.30 10.60 15.21
C GLU A 71 13.96 9.29 14.75
N PRO A 72 14.56 8.48 15.65
CA PRO A 72 15.27 7.27 15.26
C PRO A 72 14.28 6.17 14.84
N VAL A 73 14.68 5.30 13.90
CA VAL A 73 13.89 4.11 13.53
C VAL A 73 13.84 3.10 14.67
N ALA A 74 14.94 2.95 15.43
CA ALA A 74 15.05 2.16 16.66
C ALA A 74 14.11 0.92 16.70
N ASP A 75 13.17 0.91 17.65
CA ASP A 75 12.23 -0.18 17.91
C ASP A 75 10.89 -0.01 17.17
N SER A 76 10.76 0.99 16.29
CA SER A 76 9.52 1.23 15.55
C SER A 76 9.13 0.01 14.73
N GLN A 77 7.93 -0.50 14.98
CA GLN A 77 7.43 -1.70 14.32
C GLN A 77 7.18 -1.48 12.82
N TYR A 78 6.95 -0.24 12.40
CA TYR A 78 6.70 0.13 11.03
C TYR A 78 7.64 1.25 10.60
N VAL A 79 7.90 1.35 9.30
CA VAL A 79 8.67 2.45 8.71
C VAL A 79 8.04 2.82 7.38
N TYR A 80 7.79 4.10 7.17
CA TYR A 80 7.36 4.64 5.89
C TYR A 80 8.60 5.02 5.08
N VAL A 81 8.79 4.39 3.92
CA VAL A 81 10.04 4.47 3.18
C VAL A 81 9.81 4.65 1.69
N SER A 82 10.66 5.43 1.04
CA SER A 82 10.87 5.34 -0.39
C SER A 82 12.09 4.49 -0.69
N TYR A 83 12.08 3.74 -1.78
CA TYR A 83 13.20 2.89 -2.12
C TYR A 83 13.33 2.61 -3.62
N THR A 84 14.54 2.23 -4.01
CA THR A 84 14.86 1.60 -5.29
C THR A 84 15.66 0.33 -5.02
N ALA A 85 15.28 -0.78 -5.64
CA ALA A 85 16.03 -2.04 -5.60
C ALA A 85 16.62 -2.31 -6.98
N ARG A 86 17.86 -2.80 -7.02
CA ARG A 86 18.58 -3.16 -8.25
C ARG A 86 19.25 -4.51 -8.11
N ASN A 87 19.43 -5.24 -9.20
CA ASN A 87 20.30 -6.40 -9.20
C ASN A 87 21.79 -5.98 -9.19
N LEU A 88 22.70 -6.96 -9.10
CA LEU A 88 24.16 -6.69 -9.08
C LEU A 88 24.71 -6.15 -10.40
N GLU A 89 23.97 -6.31 -11.50
CA GLU A 89 24.26 -5.70 -12.80
C GLU A 89 23.80 -4.23 -12.89
N GLY A 90 23.08 -3.74 -11.88
CA GLY A 90 22.59 -2.36 -11.79
C GLY A 90 21.22 -2.12 -12.43
N SER A 91 20.55 -3.15 -12.96
CA SER A 91 19.18 -3.05 -13.47
C SER A 91 18.20 -2.85 -12.33
N VAL A 92 17.33 -1.85 -12.43
CA VAL A 92 16.26 -1.60 -11.45
C VAL A 92 15.23 -2.74 -11.51
N THR A 93 14.91 -3.29 -10.35
CA THR A 93 13.93 -4.39 -10.19
C THR A 93 12.67 -3.96 -9.47
N GLU A 94 12.78 -2.99 -8.55
CA GLU A 94 11.65 -2.39 -7.84
C GLU A 94 11.93 -0.92 -7.54
N TYR A 95 10.87 -0.12 -7.42
CA TYR A 95 10.98 1.28 -7.01
C TYR A 95 9.66 1.79 -6.44
N THR A 96 9.71 2.89 -5.69
CA THR A 96 8.53 3.62 -5.22
C THR A 96 8.30 4.94 -5.97
N GLU A 97 9.38 5.64 -6.32
CA GLU A 97 9.29 7.03 -6.75
C GLU A 97 8.87 7.19 -8.21
N GLU A 98 8.06 8.23 -8.45
CA GLU A 98 7.60 8.60 -9.79
C GLU A 98 8.77 8.96 -10.71
N GLU A 99 9.78 9.66 -10.18
CA GLU A 99 10.96 10.07 -10.95
C GLU A 99 11.70 8.85 -11.52
N THR A 100 11.84 7.79 -10.74
CA THR A 100 12.42 6.52 -11.20
C THR A 100 11.60 5.90 -12.32
N ALA A 101 10.26 5.87 -12.18
CA ALA A 101 9.37 5.41 -13.23
C ALA A 101 9.56 6.20 -14.54
N ARG A 102 9.72 7.53 -14.43
CA ARG A 102 9.95 8.42 -15.60
C ARG A 102 11.28 8.13 -16.27
N MET A 103 12.35 7.93 -15.49
CA MET A 103 13.68 7.61 -16.02
C MET A 103 13.72 6.27 -16.75
N LEU A 104 12.95 5.28 -16.28
CA LEU A 104 12.86 3.96 -16.92
C LEU A 104 11.94 3.94 -18.15
N GLY A 105 11.12 4.98 -18.33
CA GLY A 105 10.09 5.00 -19.38
C GLY A 105 8.82 4.21 -19.02
N ASP A 106 8.71 3.79 -17.76
CA ASP A 106 7.58 3.02 -17.22
C ASP A 106 6.47 3.93 -16.67
N TYR A 107 6.71 5.23 -16.52
CA TYR A 107 5.72 6.17 -16.01
C TYR A 107 4.53 6.30 -16.97
N VAL A 108 3.35 5.99 -16.47
CA VAL A 108 2.09 6.20 -17.18
C VAL A 108 1.36 7.38 -16.55
N LYS A 109 1.33 8.52 -17.26
CA LYS A 109 0.60 9.70 -16.81
C LYS A 109 -0.89 9.37 -16.72
N GLY A 110 -1.47 9.64 -15.56
CA GLY A 110 -2.89 9.35 -15.32
C GLY A 110 -3.16 7.85 -15.39
N SER A 111 -2.27 7.00 -14.89
CA SER A 111 -2.65 5.64 -14.48
C SER A 111 -3.16 5.66 -13.03
N ASN A 112 -3.75 4.54 -12.63
CA ASN A 112 -4.08 4.26 -11.24
C ASN A 112 -2.89 3.70 -10.43
N THR A 113 -1.67 3.77 -10.96
CA THR A 113 -0.48 3.26 -10.27
C THR A 113 -0.08 4.21 -9.14
N TYR A 114 0.14 3.66 -7.95
CA TYR A 114 0.67 4.44 -6.84
C TYR A 114 2.19 4.61 -6.98
N TYR A 115 2.64 5.87 -7.09
CA TYR A 115 4.03 6.27 -6.95
C TYR A 115 4.22 7.07 -5.66
N GLY A 116 5.12 6.61 -4.81
CA GLY A 116 5.43 7.23 -3.53
C GLY A 116 5.81 6.23 -2.44
N PRO A 117 6.18 6.71 -1.24
CA PRO A 117 6.69 5.88 -0.17
C PRO A 117 5.66 4.83 0.29
N LYS A 118 6.12 3.73 0.87
CA LYS A 118 5.29 2.60 1.32
C LYS A 118 5.60 2.26 2.78
N VAL A 119 4.60 1.74 3.48
CA VAL A 119 4.79 1.24 4.85
C VAL A 119 5.39 -0.16 4.80
N PHE A 120 6.55 -0.32 5.43
CA PHE A 120 7.14 -1.61 5.74
C PHE A 120 6.80 -2.01 7.17
N ARG A 121 6.28 -3.23 7.34
CA ARG A 121 6.09 -3.85 8.66
C ARG A 121 7.34 -4.65 9.03
N ARG A 122 8.08 -4.19 10.04
CA ARG A 122 9.35 -4.78 10.50
C ARG A 122 9.11 -6.03 11.36
N SER A 123 8.68 -7.11 10.71
CA SER A 123 8.55 -8.42 11.35
C SER A 123 8.78 -9.56 10.36
N SER A 124 9.25 -10.70 10.88
CA SER A 124 9.31 -11.97 10.15
C SER A 124 7.93 -12.27 9.51
N GLY A 125 7.93 -12.71 8.26
CA GLY A 125 6.74 -12.92 7.43
C GLY A 125 6.27 -11.72 6.62
N PHE A 126 6.80 -10.51 6.86
CA PHE A 126 6.34 -9.28 6.19
C PHE A 126 7.44 -8.45 5.52
N MET A 127 8.69 -8.58 5.97
CA MET A 127 9.82 -7.84 5.38
C MET A 127 11.06 -8.72 5.26
N TYR A 128 11.90 -8.46 4.27
CA TYR A 128 13.17 -9.16 4.11
C TYR A 128 14.12 -8.88 5.28
N ALA A 129 14.80 -9.92 5.77
CA ALA A 129 15.73 -9.81 6.90
C ALA A 129 16.88 -8.82 6.63
N GLY A 130 17.49 -8.89 5.43
CA GLY A 130 18.57 -7.99 5.04
C GLY A 130 18.11 -6.54 4.90
N VAL A 131 16.90 -6.32 4.39
CA VAL A 131 16.30 -4.97 4.32
C VAL A 131 16.03 -4.43 5.73
N ASN A 132 15.60 -5.27 6.68
CA ASN A 132 15.45 -4.85 8.08
C ASN A 132 16.75 -4.35 8.69
N GLU A 133 17.84 -5.05 8.42
CA GLU A 133 19.14 -4.72 8.98
C GLU A 133 19.63 -3.33 8.52
N MET A 134 19.25 -2.90 7.32
CA MET A 134 19.57 -1.56 6.81
C MET A 134 19.11 -0.46 7.75
N PHE A 135 18.01 -0.61 8.47
CA PHE A 135 17.48 0.43 9.37
C PHE A 135 18.30 0.63 10.65
N THR A 136 19.30 -0.21 10.91
CA THR A 136 20.12 -0.12 12.13
C THR A 136 20.82 1.24 12.20
N GLY A 137 20.46 2.02 13.23
CA GLY A 137 21.02 3.36 13.46
C GLY A 137 20.52 4.43 12.51
N MET A 138 19.55 4.14 11.63
CA MET A 138 18.87 5.16 10.82
C MET A 138 17.82 5.89 11.65
N GLY A 139 17.55 7.14 11.29
CA GLY A 139 16.42 7.94 11.71
C GLY A 139 15.61 8.46 10.52
N LYS A 140 14.54 9.18 10.85
CA LYS A 140 13.74 9.93 9.89
C LYS A 140 14.63 10.83 9.03
N GLY A 141 14.40 10.85 7.72
CA GLY A 141 15.15 11.64 6.75
C GLY A 141 16.40 10.94 6.19
N ASP A 142 16.97 9.97 6.91
CA ASP A 142 18.19 9.29 6.51
C ASP A 142 17.98 8.48 5.22
N SER A 143 19.00 8.48 4.37
CA SER A 143 19.11 7.61 3.21
C SER A 143 20.25 6.63 3.37
N ARG A 144 20.12 5.43 2.80
CA ARG A 144 21.14 4.40 2.88
C ARG A 144 21.08 3.48 1.69
N THR A 145 22.25 3.24 1.11
CA THR A 145 22.45 2.19 0.11
C THR A 145 23.15 0.97 0.74
N ALA A 146 22.63 -0.23 0.47
CA ALA A 146 23.24 -1.48 0.91
C ALA A 146 23.19 -2.57 -0.16
N VAL A 147 24.25 -3.37 -0.21
CA VAL A 147 24.28 -4.63 -0.97
C VAL A 147 23.84 -5.75 -0.04
N ILE A 148 22.74 -6.41 -0.40
CA ILE A 148 22.10 -7.46 0.37
C ILE A 148 22.30 -8.80 -0.34
N PRO A 149 22.95 -9.79 0.29
CA PRO A 149 23.06 -11.12 -0.28
C PRO A 149 21.70 -11.82 -0.35
N GLY A 150 21.53 -12.69 -1.34
CA GLY A 150 20.27 -13.34 -1.64
C GLY A 150 19.70 -14.19 -0.50
N TRP A 151 20.54 -14.76 0.36
CA TRP A 151 20.09 -15.49 1.56
C TRP A 151 19.50 -14.60 2.65
N LEU A 152 19.67 -13.28 2.59
CA LEU A 152 19.00 -12.31 3.45
C LEU A 152 17.75 -11.69 2.80
N MET A 153 17.49 -11.99 1.52
CA MET A 153 16.26 -11.64 0.81
C MET A 153 15.13 -12.64 1.10
N THR A 154 14.92 -12.91 2.39
CA THR A 154 13.93 -13.86 2.91
C THR A 154 13.05 -13.22 3.99
N TYR A 155 11.77 -13.60 4.00
CA TYR A 155 10.81 -13.19 5.02
C TYR A 155 10.95 -13.99 6.32
N ASN A 156 11.67 -15.12 6.33
CA ASN A 156 11.90 -15.91 7.52
C ASN A 156 13.17 -15.43 8.23
N TRP A 157 13.02 -14.68 9.33
CA TRP A 157 14.15 -14.14 10.07
C TRP A 157 14.80 -15.20 10.96
N LEU A 158 16.09 -15.42 10.75
CA LEU A 158 16.96 -16.31 11.52
C LEU A 158 17.87 -15.52 12.46
N GLY A 159 18.56 -16.20 13.36
CA GLY A 159 19.30 -15.57 14.46
C GLY A 159 20.74 -15.19 14.12
N SER A 160 21.32 -15.73 13.05
CA SER A 160 22.71 -15.46 12.67
C SER A 160 22.97 -15.56 11.16
N GLU A 161 24.03 -14.90 10.68
CA GLU A 161 24.49 -15.00 9.29
C GLU A 161 24.65 -16.47 8.85
N GLN A 162 25.28 -17.31 9.68
CA GLN A 162 25.51 -18.72 9.35
C GLN A 162 24.20 -19.47 9.12
N GLU A 163 23.20 -19.25 9.99
CA GLU A 163 21.88 -19.85 9.81
C GLU A 163 21.23 -19.43 8.48
N PHE A 164 21.35 -18.14 8.09
CA PHE A 164 20.84 -17.69 6.79
C PHE A 164 21.57 -18.32 5.61
N VAL A 165 22.90 -18.36 5.64
CA VAL A 165 23.70 -18.97 4.57
C VAL A 165 23.32 -20.44 4.38
N GLU A 166 23.10 -21.18 5.47
CA GLU A 166 22.80 -22.61 5.45
C GLU A 166 21.34 -22.95 5.11
N ASN A 167 20.39 -22.05 5.39
CA ASN A 167 18.96 -22.36 5.32
C ASN A 167 18.17 -21.46 4.35
N SER A 168 18.82 -20.50 3.70
CA SER A 168 18.18 -19.57 2.78
C SER A 168 18.98 -19.37 1.51
N SER A 169 18.26 -19.06 0.44
CA SER A 169 18.78 -18.71 -0.87
C SER A 169 17.88 -17.64 -1.47
N GLY A 170 18.38 -16.95 -2.48
CA GLY A 170 17.63 -15.89 -3.14
C GLY A 170 18.51 -15.15 -4.13
N THR A 171 18.00 -14.04 -4.64
CA THR A 171 18.74 -13.18 -5.57
C THR A 171 19.35 -12.02 -4.79
N ASN A 172 20.63 -11.74 -5.03
CA ASN A 172 21.30 -10.59 -4.45
C ASN A 172 20.63 -9.29 -4.93
N SER A 173 20.55 -8.29 -4.05
CA SER A 173 19.93 -7.02 -4.38
C SER A 173 20.72 -5.85 -3.78
N ILE A 174 20.74 -4.73 -4.48
CA ILE A 174 21.23 -3.45 -4.00
C ILE A 174 20.00 -2.60 -3.70
N TYR A 175 19.79 -2.29 -2.42
CA TYR A 175 18.69 -1.42 -1.98
C TYR A 175 19.23 -0.04 -1.67
N GLU A 176 18.55 0.97 -2.18
CA GLU A 176 18.67 2.38 -1.80
C GLU A 176 17.36 2.75 -1.12
N ILE A 177 17.41 3.09 0.17
CA ILE A 177 16.23 3.35 1.01
C ILE A 177 16.36 4.73 1.64
N LYS A 178 15.27 5.49 1.61
CA LYS A 178 15.09 6.71 2.39
C LYS A 178 13.96 6.53 3.40
N VAL A 179 14.26 6.82 4.67
CA VAL A 179 13.27 6.78 5.74
C VAL A 179 12.48 8.09 5.72
N VAL A 180 11.18 7.99 5.46
CA VAL A 180 10.28 9.14 5.50
C VAL A 180 9.75 9.34 6.92
N ASP A 181 9.27 8.27 7.57
CA ASP A 181 8.83 8.29 8.96
C ASP A 181 9.08 6.94 9.65
N PRO A 182 9.68 6.91 10.85
CA PRO A 182 9.54 5.78 11.77
C PRO A 182 8.14 5.78 12.39
N ILE A 183 7.54 4.60 12.55
CA ILE A 183 6.13 4.47 12.97
C ILE A 183 6.01 3.42 14.09
N ASP A 184 5.70 3.91 15.29
CA ASP A 184 5.43 3.06 16.46
C ASP A 184 3.98 2.57 16.50
N ASN A 185 3.03 3.45 16.16
CA ASN A 185 1.60 3.15 16.11
C ASN A 185 1.05 3.48 14.72
N ILE A 186 0.80 2.43 13.93
CA ILE A 186 0.33 2.57 12.55
C ILE A 186 -1.08 3.13 12.44
N GLU A 187 -1.95 2.93 13.42
CA GLU A 187 -3.29 3.49 13.42
C GLU A 187 -3.21 5.00 13.66
N GLN A 188 -2.51 5.41 14.72
CA GLN A 188 -2.34 6.83 15.03
C GLN A 188 -1.61 7.58 13.91
N TRP A 189 -0.57 6.99 13.32
CA TRP A 189 0.13 7.62 12.19
C TRP A 189 -0.78 7.84 10.97
N GLN A 190 -1.71 6.92 10.70
CA GLN A 190 -2.71 7.11 9.65
C GLN A 190 -3.70 8.23 10.01
N ILE A 191 -4.15 8.29 11.27
CA ILE A 191 -5.03 9.38 11.75
C ILE A 191 -4.33 10.72 11.60
N ASP A 192 -3.07 10.81 12.01
CA ASP A 192 -2.28 12.03 11.87
C ASP A 192 -2.03 12.38 10.40
N SER A 193 -1.91 11.39 9.51
CA SER A 193 -1.79 11.59 8.06
C SER A 193 -3.06 12.19 7.47
N ILE A 194 -4.24 11.70 7.87
CA ILE A 194 -5.53 12.29 7.51
C ILE A 194 -5.64 13.71 8.09
N GLY A 195 -5.24 13.90 9.35
CA GLY A 195 -5.23 15.22 10.00
C GLY A 195 -4.35 16.24 9.27
N ARG A 196 -3.14 15.84 8.85
CA ARG A 196 -2.25 16.65 8.01
C ARG A 196 -2.88 16.96 6.65
N PHE A 197 -3.59 16.00 6.08
CA PHE A 197 -4.32 16.19 4.83
C PHE A 197 -5.41 17.24 4.96
N LEU A 198 -6.26 17.12 5.98
CA LEU A 198 -7.32 18.07 6.27
C LEU A 198 -6.79 19.45 6.70
N SER A 199 -5.58 19.54 7.26
CA SER A 199 -4.96 20.84 7.57
C SER A 199 -4.38 21.55 6.36
N GLY A 200 -4.55 21.02 5.15
CA GLY A 200 -4.00 21.61 3.93
C GLY A 200 -2.57 21.17 3.60
N GLY A 201 -2.06 20.10 4.21
CA GLY A 201 -0.72 19.59 3.95
C GLY A 201 -0.48 19.07 2.53
N TYR A 202 -1.54 18.88 1.73
CA TYR A 202 -1.48 18.37 0.35
C TYR A 202 -2.21 19.27 -0.66
N ILE A 203 -2.34 20.57 -0.39
CA ILE A 203 -3.09 21.53 -1.23
C ILE A 203 -2.56 21.60 -2.69
N ASP A 204 -1.33 21.19 -2.94
CA ASP A 204 -0.72 21.22 -4.29
C ASP A 204 -1.10 20.01 -5.17
N ASN A 205 -1.77 18.98 -4.63
CA ASN A 205 -2.21 17.83 -5.42
C ASN A 205 -3.45 18.19 -6.25
N ASP A 206 -3.46 17.82 -7.54
CA ASP A 206 -4.60 18.04 -8.42
C ASP A 206 -5.73 17.04 -8.12
N PHE A 207 -6.64 17.43 -7.23
CA PHE A 207 -7.87 16.69 -6.95
C PHE A 207 -8.98 16.94 -8.01
N GLY A 208 -8.66 17.63 -9.11
CA GLY A 208 -9.62 17.97 -10.16
C GLY A 208 -10.76 18.83 -9.62
N TYR A 209 -12.00 18.49 -9.98
CA TYR A 209 -13.21 19.23 -9.57
C TYR A 209 -13.38 19.34 -8.05
N LEU A 210 -12.86 18.38 -7.29
CA LEU A 210 -12.94 18.34 -5.83
C LEU A 210 -12.08 19.41 -5.15
N SER A 211 -11.01 19.88 -5.82
CA SER A 211 -10.05 20.84 -5.23
C SER A 211 -10.71 22.12 -4.74
N LYS A 212 -11.72 22.62 -5.47
CA LYS A 212 -12.44 23.84 -5.13
C LYS A 212 -13.36 23.65 -3.93
N ASP A 213 -14.17 22.59 -3.94
CA ASP A 213 -15.15 22.30 -2.90
C ASP A 213 -14.44 21.92 -1.59
N LEU A 214 -13.41 21.07 -1.68
CA LEU A 214 -12.57 20.70 -0.55
C LEU A 214 -11.79 21.92 -0.02
N GLY A 215 -11.16 22.70 -0.89
CA GLY A 215 -10.45 23.92 -0.48
C GLY A 215 -11.35 24.93 0.23
N GLN A 216 -12.59 25.12 -0.25
CA GLN A 216 -13.58 25.99 0.38
C GLN A 216 -14.07 25.43 1.73
N TYR A 217 -14.30 24.13 1.83
CA TYR A 217 -14.69 23.49 3.09
C TYR A 217 -13.60 23.65 4.15
N LEU A 218 -12.35 23.34 3.79
CA LEU A 218 -11.20 23.44 4.71
C LEU A 218 -10.89 24.89 5.11
N SER A 219 -11.18 25.88 4.26
CA SER A 219 -11.01 27.30 4.62
C SER A 219 -12.09 27.83 5.57
N ASN A 220 -13.32 27.29 5.49
CA ASN A 220 -14.47 27.81 6.22
C ASN A 220 -14.67 27.14 7.58
N ASN A 221 -14.35 25.86 7.67
CA ASN A 221 -14.45 25.09 8.91
C ASN A 221 -13.08 25.10 9.58
N ASN A 222 -12.89 25.98 10.57
CA ASN A 222 -11.75 25.89 11.49
C ASN A 222 -11.53 24.41 11.84
N MET A 223 -10.32 23.92 11.58
CA MET A 223 -9.81 22.54 11.65
C MET A 223 -10.27 21.66 12.83
N SER A 224 -10.92 22.26 13.83
CA SER A 224 -11.52 21.64 15.01
C SER A 224 -12.79 20.82 14.74
N SER A 225 -13.66 21.22 13.80
CA SER A 225 -14.97 20.54 13.65
C SER A 225 -14.88 19.11 13.09
N ALA A 226 -13.86 18.82 12.28
CA ALA A 226 -13.60 17.46 11.78
C ALA A 226 -13.12 16.49 12.88
N LYS A 227 -12.59 17.01 14.01
CA LYS A 227 -12.20 16.18 15.15
C LYS A 227 -13.37 15.81 16.05
N ASP A 228 -14.47 16.57 16.01
CA ASP A 228 -15.59 16.44 16.95
C ASP A 228 -16.74 15.55 16.44
N SER A 229 -16.71 15.06 15.19
CA SER A 229 -17.75 14.15 14.65
C SER A 229 -17.52 12.66 14.97
N SER A 230 -16.84 12.37 16.09
CA SER A 230 -16.08 11.13 16.34
C SER A 230 -16.88 9.95 16.91
N ASP A 231 -18.00 9.56 16.32
CA ASP A 231 -18.64 8.30 16.75
C ASP A 231 -17.84 7.06 16.30
N PHE A 232 -16.88 7.24 15.38
CA PHE A 232 -16.03 6.16 14.86
C PHE A 232 -14.56 6.59 14.76
N TYR A 233 -13.67 5.86 15.45
CA TYR A 233 -12.23 6.10 15.42
C TYR A 233 -11.68 5.94 13.99
N GLY A 234 -11.01 6.99 13.50
CA GLY A 234 -10.36 6.98 12.19
C GLY A 234 -11.27 7.15 10.98
N PHE A 235 -12.47 7.70 11.16
CA PHE A 235 -13.40 8.08 10.11
C PHE A 235 -13.75 9.57 10.20
N TYR A 236 -13.78 10.23 9.05
CA TYR A 236 -14.10 11.65 8.90
C TYR A 236 -15.15 11.81 7.79
N PHE A 237 -16.18 12.61 8.07
CA PHE A 237 -17.26 12.89 7.15
C PHE A 237 -17.33 14.39 6.84
N ILE A 238 -17.42 14.72 5.57
CA ILE A 238 -17.50 16.09 5.06
C ILE A 238 -18.72 16.17 4.14
N GLU A 239 -19.75 16.87 4.57
CA GLU A 239 -20.89 17.18 3.70
C GLU A 239 -20.51 18.33 2.74
N ILE A 240 -20.63 18.09 1.43
CA ILE A 240 -20.33 19.05 0.37
C ILE A 240 -21.60 19.76 -0.10
N LYS A 241 -22.68 18.98 -0.28
CA LYS A 241 -24.01 19.47 -0.64
C LYS A 241 -25.02 18.76 0.24
N HIS A 242 -25.77 19.54 1.01
CA HIS A 242 -26.89 19.02 1.76
C HIS A 242 -27.99 18.54 0.79
N GLY A 243 -28.48 17.33 1.05
CA GLY A 243 -29.60 16.73 0.33
C GLY A 243 -30.93 17.38 0.69
N GLU A 244 -32.00 17.05 -0.05
CA GLU A 244 -33.37 17.37 0.38
C GLU A 244 -33.98 16.12 1.02
N GLU A 245 -34.72 16.29 2.13
CA GLU A 245 -35.45 15.18 2.75
C GLU A 245 -36.48 14.66 1.74
N LEU A 246 -36.59 13.33 1.58
CA LEU A 246 -37.68 12.76 0.78
C LEU A 246 -39.00 13.21 1.43
N GLU A 247 -39.84 13.95 0.72
CA GLU A 247 -41.15 14.36 1.24
C GLU A 247 -41.86 13.13 1.81
N LYS A 248 -42.25 13.18 3.10
CA LYS A 248 -43.16 12.18 3.66
C LYS A 248 -44.43 12.25 2.84
N ASP A 249 -44.74 11.18 2.13
CA ASP A 249 -45.97 11.07 1.34
C ASP A 249 -47.15 11.42 2.25
N SER A 250 -47.81 12.53 1.96
CA SER A 250 -48.81 13.16 2.85
C SER A 250 -50.15 12.45 2.78
N SER A 251 -50.15 11.11 2.76
CA SER A 251 -51.37 10.29 2.67
C SER A 251 -51.98 9.94 4.03
N ASP A 252 -51.32 10.28 5.14
CA ASP A 252 -51.88 10.12 6.49
C ASP A 252 -52.55 11.43 6.95
N ASP A 253 -53.69 11.73 6.35
CA ASP A 253 -54.72 12.57 6.98
C ASP A 253 -55.30 11.79 8.18
N ASP A 254 -54.63 11.82 9.34
CA ASP A 254 -55.35 11.83 10.62
C ASP A 254 -54.53 12.34 11.81
N ASP A 255 -55.16 13.33 12.46
CA ASP A 255 -55.20 13.61 13.88
C ASP A 255 -54.12 14.46 14.60
N SER A 256 -54.63 15.62 14.99
CA SER A 256 -54.31 16.60 16.04
C SER A 256 -53.13 16.39 17.01
N GLY A 257 -52.42 17.51 17.24
CA GLY A 257 -52.22 17.98 18.61
C GLY A 257 -50.82 18.43 19.01
N THR A 258 -50.72 19.74 19.24
CA THR A 258 -49.77 20.46 20.12
C THR A 258 -48.31 20.58 19.72
N ASP A 259 -48.04 21.70 19.05
CA ASP A 259 -46.80 22.46 19.10
C ASP A 259 -46.36 22.72 20.56
N SER A 260 -45.13 22.32 20.88
CA SER A 260 -44.39 22.75 22.06
C SER A 260 -42.91 22.72 21.70
N GLY A 261 -42.40 23.89 21.33
CA GLY A 261 -41.00 24.11 21.00
C GLY A 261 -40.03 23.59 22.07
N SER A 262 -39.05 22.85 21.59
CA SER A 262 -37.73 22.71 22.19
C SER A 262 -36.75 22.40 21.08
N ASP A 263 -35.87 23.35 20.74
CA ASP A 263 -34.73 23.20 19.83
C ASP A 263 -33.69 22.24 20.42
N GLY A 264 -34.01 20.95 20.43
CA GLY A 264 -33.08 19.87 20.66
C GLY A 264 -32.90 19.12 19.36
N TYR A 265 -31.78 19.34 18.67
CA TYR A 265 -31.34 18.47 17.56
C TYR A 265 -31.28 17.03 18.07
N ASN A 266 -32.29 16.23 17.74
CA ASN A 266 -32.35 14.82 18.03
C ASN A 266 -31.75 14.12 16.80
N TRP A 267 -30.60 13.47 16.99
CA TRP A 267 -29.83 12.76 15.95
C TRP A 267 -30.52 11.46 15.50
N ASP A 268 -31.80 11.53 15.14
CA ASP A 268 -32.56 10.43 14.51
C ASP A 268 -32.29 10.42 13.00
N GLU A 269 -31.00 10.32 12.63
CA GLU A 269 -30.48 10.40 11.26
C GLU A 269 -30.57 9.07 10.46
N SER A 270 -31.22 8.03 11.01
CA SER A 270 -31.05 6.64 10.53
C SER A 270 -32.09 6.12 9.52
N HIS A 271 -33.00 6.94 9.00
CA HIS A 271 -34.18 6.43 8.29
C HIS A 271 -34.55 7.08 6.95
N PHE A 272 -33.69 7.91 6.37
CA PHE A 272 -34.03 8.64 5.14
C PHE A 272 -34.46 7.72 3.98
N PHE A 273 -33.89 6.52 3.89
CA PHE A 273 -34.19 5.55 2.82
C PHE A 273 -34.81 4.24 3.34
N THR A 274 -35.11 4.17 4.64
CA THR A 274 -35.69 3.00 5.33
C THR A 274 -36.94 3.38 6.09
N THR A 275 -37.81 4.17 5.48
CA THR A 275 -39.17 4.33 6.03
C THR A 275 -39.90 3.00 5.96
N SER A 276 -40.45 2.57 7.09
CA SER A 276 -41.34 1.40 7.18
C SER A 276 -42.45 1.51 6.14
N GLY A 277 -42.44 0.65 5.11
CA GLY A 277 -43.44 0.62 4.04
C GLY A 277 -42.92 0.84 2.61
N GLN A 278 -41.67 1.27 2.41
CA GLN A 278 -41.08 1.29 1.06
C GLN A 278 -40.63 -0.11 0.64
N ASN A 279 -41.08 -0.56 -0.54
CA ASN A 279 -40.74 -1.89 -1.08
C ASN A 279 -39.36 -1.91 -1.76
N ASP A 280 -38.80 -0.74 -2.08
CA ASP A 280 -37.50 -0.59 -2.73
C ASP A 280 -36.66 0.42 -1.96
N THR A 281 -35.58 -0.06 -1.33
CA THR A 281 -34.61 0.78 -0.60
C THR A 281 -33.35 1.03 -1.44
N THR A 282 -33.43 0.87 -2.76
CA THR A 282 -32.31 1.09 -3.67
C THR A 282 -32.11 2.57 -3.92
N ILE A 283 -30.89 3.04 -3.71
CA ILE A 283 -30.43 4.37 -4.15
C ILE A 283 -29.38 4.23 -5.24
N TYR A 284 -29.12 5.30 -5.99
CA TYR A 284 -28.12 5.32 -7.05
C TYR A 284 -27.06 6.35 -6.74
N ILE A 285 -25.79 6.02 -7.00
CA ILE A 285 -24.67 6.89 -6.66
C ILE A 285 -23.68 7.06 -7.81
N ASN A 286 -23.07 8.24 -7.87
CA ASN A 286 -21.78 8.43 -8.51
C ASN A 286 -20.70 8.52 -7.45
N TYR A 287 -19.54 7.93 -7.69
CA TYR A 287 -18.45 7.96 -6.73
C TYR A 287 -17.06 8.04 -7.36
N VAL A 288 -16.12 8.58 -6.60
CA VAL A 288 -14.69 8.60 -6.92
C VAL A 288 -13.89 8.22 -5.67
N GLY A 289 -13.15 7.11 -5.74
CA GLY A 289 -12.22 6.64 -4.71
C GLY A 289 -10.80 7.10 -4.98
N ARG A 290 -10.17 7.74 -3.98
CA ARG A 290 -8.82 8.32 -4.06
C ARG A 290 -7.98 7.98 -2.84
N LEU A 291 -6.67 7.90 -3.05
CA LEU A 291 -5.68 8.01 -1.98
C LEU A 291 -5.50 9.48 -1.58
N LEU A 292 -4.91 9.72 -0.40
CA LEU A 292 -4.63 11.09 0.08
C LEU A 292 -3.64 11.87 -0.81
N ASN A 293 -2.85 11.18 -1.62
CA ASN A 293 -1.97 11.81 -2.62
C ASN A 293 -2.70 12.19 -3.92
N GLY A 294 -4.00 11.88 -4.05
CA GLY A 294 -4.82 12.19 -5.23
C GLY A 294 -4.99 11.04 -6.24
N THR A 295 -4.20 9.97 -6.16
CA THR A 295 -4.33 8.80 -7.04
C THR A 295 -5.74 8.25 -7.01
N VAL A 296 -6.43 8.25 -8.15
CA VAL A 296 -7.76 7.62 -8.30
C VAL A 296 -7.57 6.12 -8.49
N PHE A 297 -8.21 5.33 -7.62
CA PHE A 297 -8.13 3.86 -7.70
C PHE A 297 -9.44 3.22 -8.17
N ASP A 298 -10.58 3.90 -8.03
CA ASP A 298 -11.90 3.40 -8.45
C ASP A 298 -12.88 4.55 -8.72
N THR A 299 -13.76 4.40 -9.70
CA THR A 299 -14.85 5.33 -10.01
C THR A 299 -15.81 4.77 -11.05
N ASN A 300 -17.10 5.11 -10.94
CA ASN A 300 -18.09 4.93 -12.01
C ASN A 300 -18.31 6.20 -12.85
N VAL A 301 -17.55 7.28 -12.63
CA VAL A 301 -17.65 8.51 -13.42
C VAL A 301 -16.74 8.42 -14.65
N GLN A 302 -17.33 8.27 -15.83
CA GLN A 302 -16.60 7.99 -17.08
C GLN A 302 -15.40 8.90 -17.31
N ARG A 303 -15.60 10.22 -17.17
CA ARG A 303 -14.54 11.19 -17.43
C ARG A 303 -13.38 11.06 -16.43
N VAL A 304 -13.69 10.85 -15.15
CA VAL A 304 -12.67 10.65 -14.12
C VAL A 304 -11.90 9.36 -14.37
N ALA A 305 -12.58 8.28 -14.77
CA ALA A 305 -11.94 7.03 -15.15
C ALA A 305 -10.97 7.21 -16.32
N GLN A 306 -11.41 7.90 -17.39
CA GLN A 306 -10.59 8.18 -18.57
C GLN A 306 -9.36 9.04 -18.25
N ASP A 307 -9.54 10.10 -17.45
CA ASP A 307 -8.46 11.00 -17.05
C ASP A 307 -7.43 10.31 -16.12
N ASN A 308 -7.79 9.16 -15.52
CA ASN A 308 -6.95 8.38 -14.60
C ASN A 308 -6.68 6.94 -15.08
N GLY A 309 -6.87 6.67 -16.38
CA GLY A 309 -6.43 5.41 -17.01
C GLY A 309 -7.17 4.17 -16.51
N LEU A 310 -8.31 4.36 -15.86
CA LEU A 310 -9.20 3.28 -15.42
C LEU A 310 -10.06 2.84 -16.60
N SER A 311 -10.09 1.54 -16.87
CA SER A 311 -10.83 0.96 -17.99
C SER A 311 -11.66 -0.26 -17.56
N GLY A 312 -12.65 -0.63 -18.36
CA GLY A 312 -13.46 -1.84 -18.13
C GLY A 312 -14.61 -1.69 -17.11
N GLY A 313 -14.88 -0.48 -16.61
CA GLY A 313 -15.99 -0.20 -15.70
C GLY A 313 -17.33 0.05 -16.40
N SER A 314 -18.44 -0.16 -15.68
CA SER A 314 -19.72 0.45 -16.03
C SER A 314 -19.71 1.91 -15.57
N TYR A 315 -20.00 2.84 -16.47
CA TYR A 315 -20.01 4.26 -16.17
C TYR A 315 -21.42 4.81 -16.00
N THR A 316 -22.27 4.02 -15.37
CA THR A 316 -23.61 4.37 -14.94
C THR A 316 -23.64 4.51 -13.41
N PRO A 317 -24.57 5.29 -12.86
CA PRO A 317 -24.78 5.32 -11.41
C PRO A 317 -24.89 3.91 -10.83
N ALA A 318 -24.16 3.65 -9.75
CA ALA A 318 -24.13 2.35 -9.10
C ALA A 318 -25.33 2.22 -8.16
N ALA A 319 -26.02 1.09 -8.23
CA ALA A 319 -27.12 0.78 -7.34
C ALA A 319 -26.59 0.34 -5.96
N ILE A 320 -27.17 0.91 -4.91
CA ILE A 320 -26.88 0.61 -3.52
C ILE A 320 -28.17 0.12 -2.87
N GLN A 321 -28.16 -1.11 -2.39
CA GLN A 321 -29.22 -1.61 -1.54
C GLN A 321 -28.99 -1.10 -0.12
N TRP A 322 -29.91 -0.28 0.36
CA TRP A 322 -29.90 0.16 1.75
C TRP A 322 -30.47 -0.93 2.67
N GLY A 323 -29.89 -1.10 3.86
CA GLY A 323 -30.38 -2.04 4.87
C GLY A 323 -30.60 -1.39 6.23
N ASP A 324 -30.89 -2.21 7.23
CA ASP A 324 -31.30 -1.76 8.58
C ASP A 324 -30.19 -1.04 9.35
N ASP A 325 -28.92 -1.32 9.01
CA ASP A 325 -27.74 -0.65 9.54
C ASP A 325 -26.66 -0.46 8.47
N TYR A 326 -25.65 0.38 8.74
CA TYR A 326 -24.57 0.65 7.79
C TYR A 326 -23.83 -0.62 7.34
N SER A 327 -23.70 -1.65 8.20
CA SER A 327 -22.98 -2.88 7.86
C SER A 327 -23.73 -3.76 6.87
N SER A 328 -25.03 -3.51 6.70
CA SER A 328 -25.91 -4.20 5.76
C SER A 328 -26.01 -3.53 4.38
N ILE A 329 -25.34 -2.39 4.18
CA ILE A 329 -25.25 -1.72 2.86
C ILE A 329 -24.53 -2.63 1.87
N GLN A 330 -25.14 -2.82 0.70
CA GLN A 330 -24.54 -3.59 -0.39
C GLN A 330 -24.56 -2.81 -1.69
N MET A 331 -23.51 -2.95 -2.48
CA MET A 331 -23.49 -2.45 -3.86
C MET A 331 -23.96 -3.56 -4.79
N THR A 332 -24.97 -3.28 -5.59
CA THR A 332 -25.50 -4.20 -6.60
C THR A 332 -25.09 -3.73 -7.99
N THR A 333 -25.07 -4.67 -8.92
CA THR A 333 -25.02 -4.35 -10.35
C THR A 333 -26.44 -4.44 -10.89
N ASP A 334 -26.82 -3.55 -11.80
CA ASP A 334 -28.17 -3.52 -12.37
C ASP A 334 -28.56 -4.91 -12.89
N GLY A 335 -29.70 -5.42 -12.37
CA GLY A 335 -30.22 -6.76 -12.69
C GLY A 335 -29.73 -7.90 -11.79
N SER A 336 -28.86 -7.65 -10.81
CA SER A 336 -28.43 -8.65 -9.82
C SER A 336 -29.26 -8.57 -8.54
N SER A 337 -29.85 -9.70 -8.11
CA SER A 337 -30.48 -9.86 -6.80
C SER A 337 -29.48 -10.19 -5.68
N THR A 338 -28.18 -10.13 -5.97
CA THR A 338 -27.09 -10.38 -5.01
C THR A 338 -26.14 -9.20 -5.02
N GLY A 339 -26.10 -8.47 -3.89
CA GLY A 339 -25.17 -7.37 -3.68
C GLY A 339 -23.82 -7.86 -3.15
N SER A 340 -22.79 -7.08 -3.41
CA SER A 340 -21.47 -7.25 -2.79
C SER A 340 -21.36 -6.34 -1.59
N SER A 341 -20.80 -6.85 -0.50
CA SER A 341 -20.42 -6.03 0.64
C SER A 341 -19.43 -4.96 0.21
N VAL A 342 -19.66 -3.73 0.64
CA VAL A 342 -18.71 -2.62 0.45
C VAL A 342 -17.75 -2.53 1.64
N ILE A 343 -16.61 -1.87 1.45
CA ILE A 343 -15.68 -1.59 2.55
C ILE A 343 -16.36 -0.69 3.60
N GLN A 344 -16.01 -0.90 4.87
CA GLN A 344 -16.73 -0.33 6.01
C GLN A 344 -16.80 1.20 5.96
N GLY A 345 -15.70 1.88 5.63
CA GLY A 345 -15.67 3.34 5.55
C GLY A 345 -16.55 3.89 4.43
N PHE A 346 -16.71 3.17 3.33
CA PHE A 346 -17.63 3.54 2.24
C PHE A 346 -19.09 3.44 2.70
N ALA A 347 -19.46 2.33 3.34
CA ALA A 347 -20.79 2.16 3.93
C ALA A 347 -21.09 3.24 4.99
N MET A 348 -20.13 3.53 5.87
CA MET A 348 -20.29 4.59 6.88
C MET A 348 -20.44 5.97 6.26
N THR A 349 -19.78 6.23 5.12
CA THR A 349 -19.95 7.48 4.37
C THR A 349 -21.37 7.61 3.86
N LEU A 350 -21.86 6.58 3.16
CA LEU A 350 -23.23 6.53 2.68
C LEU A 350 -24.23 6.73 3.82
N TRP A 351 -24.07 6.01 4.92
CA TRP A 351 -24.97 6.05 6.08
C TRP A 351 -25.16 7.45 6.68
N ARG A 352 -24.18 8.35 6.51
CA ARG A 352 -24.25 9.75 6.99
C ARG A 352 -24.83 10.72 5.96
N MET A 353 -25.16 10.28 4.75
CA MET A 353 -25.63 11.14 3.67
C MET A 353 -27.16 11.27 3.67
N HIS A 354 -27.62 12.50 3.39
CA HIS A 354 -29.01 12.79 3.07
C HIS A 354 -29.35 12.44 1.62
N PRO A 355 -30.63 12.18 1.29
CA PRO A 355 -31.10 11.98 -0.09
C PRO A 355 -30.66 13.08 -1.05
N PHE A 356 -30.10 12.67 -2.20
CA PHE A 356 -29.57 13.59 -3.22
C PHE A 356 -28.44 14.52 -2.74
N GLY A 357 -27.83 14.19 -1.61
CA GLY A 357 -26.67 14.86 -1.06
C GLY A 357 -25.36 14.44 -1.73
N LYS A 358 -24.31 15.24 -1.49
CA LYS A 358 -22.94 14.95 -1.90
C LYS A 358 -22.01 15.10 -0.70
N ALA A 359 -21.14 14.12 -0.49
CA ALA A 359 -20.25 14.08 0.65
C ALA A 359 -18.89 13.46 0.33
N ILE A 360 -17.94 13.65 1.23
CA ILE A 360 -16.63 13.00 1.22
C ILE A 360 -16.48 12.23 2.53
N GLY A 361 -16.14 10.95 2.43
CA GLY A 361 -15.69 10.14 3.54
C GLY A 361 -14.20 9.90 3.46
N ILE A 362 -13.47 10.12 4.56
CA ILE A 362 -12.03 9.86 4.66
C ILE A 362 -11.78 8.95 5.85
N PHE A 363 -11.04 7.87 5.66
CA PHE A 363 -10.82 6.90 6.71
C PHE A 363 -9.52 6.15 6.60
N TYR A 364 -9.03 5.70 7.75
CA TYR A 364 -7.83 4.86 7.84
C TYR A 364 -8.05 3.45 7.28
N SER A 365 -6.95 2.74 7.04
CA SER A 365 -6.94 1.47 6.30
C SER A 365 -7.82 0.38 6.91
N ASN A 366 -8.05 0.36 8.23
CA ASN A 366 -8.86 -0.69 8.87
C ASN A 366 -10.34 -0.62 8.45
N LEU A 367 -10.83 0.54 8.01
CA LEU A 367 -12.17 0.69 7.42
C LEU A 367 -12.15 0.49 5.89
N GLY A 368 -10.99 0.21 5.32
CA GLY A 368 -10.73 -0.01 3.89
C GLY A 368 -10.01 -1.35 3.65
N TYR A 369 -8.83 -1.29 3.02
CA TYR A 369 -8.08 -2.47 2.57
C TYR A 369 -6.96 -2.95 3.52
N GLY A 370 -6.84 -2.36 4.71
CA GLY A 370 -6.00 -2.85 5.81
C GLY A 370 -4.51 -3.02 5.49
N VAL A 371 -3.91 -4.07 6.07
CA VAL A 371 -2.49 -4.44 5.90
C VAL A 371 -2.18 -5.01 4.51
N GLN A 372 -3.19 -5.42 3.75
CA GLN A 372 -3.01 -6.02 2.44
C GLN A 372 -2.94 -4.97 1.34
N GLY A 373 -3.71 -3.88 1.46
CA GLY A 373 -3.95 -3.00 0.32
C GLY A 373 -4.78 -3.69 -0.77
N SER A 374 -4.75 -3.15 -1.98
CA SER A 374 -5.45 -3.71 -3.13
C SER A 374 -4.79 -3.31 -4.45
N GLY A 375 -4.40 -4.33 -5.24
CA GLY A 375 -3.77 -4.14 -6.55
C GLY A 375 -2.51 -3.28 -6.50
N GLU A 376 -2.21 -2.60 -7.61
CA GLU A 376 -1.09 -1.65 -7.73
C GLU A 376 -1.45 -0.24 -7.24
N ALA A 377 -2.75 0.02 -7.07
CA ALA A 377 -3.28 1.34 -6.78
C ALA A 377 -3.33 1.66 -5.29
N ILE A 378 -3.50 0.66 -4.43
CA ILE A 378 -3.71 0.86 -2.99
C ILE A 378 -2.63 0.09 -2.22
N PRO A 379 -1.57 0.76 -1.75
CA PRO A 379 -0.58 0.15 -0.86
C PRO A 379 -1.18 -0.33 0.47
N PRO A 380 -0.53 -1.26 1.17
CA PRO A 380 -0.79 -1.56 2.58
C PRO A 380 -0.88 -0.30 3.45
N TYR A 381 -1.80 -0.31 4.42
CA TYR A 381 -1.97 0.77 5.40
C TYR A 381 -2.27 2.15 4.81
N SER A 382 -2.93 2.19 3.65
CA SER A 382 -3.32 3.44 2.99
C SER A 382 -4.66 3.94 3.51
N PRO A 383 -4.74 5.18 4.04
CA PRO A 383 -6.02 5.87 4.21
C PRO A 383 -6.67 6.13 2.85
N LEU A 384 -7.99 6.04 2.81
CA LEU A 384 -8.80 6.21 1.61
C LEU A 384 -9.73 7.42 1.76
N MET A 385 -10.07 7.99 0.62
CA MET A 385 -11.07 9.04 0.47
C MET A 385 -12.07 8.63 -0.60
N PHE A 386 -13.36 8.76 -0.31
CA PHE A 386 -14.43 8.60 -1.29
C PHE A 386 -15.27 9.86 -1.37
N GLU A 387 -15.36 10.43 -2.57
CA GLU A 387 -16.36 11.42 -2.94
C GLU A 387 -17.58 10.68 -3.46
N ILE A 388 -18.75 10.90 -2.86
CA ILE A 388 -20.00 10.22 -3.21
C ILE A 388 -21.09 11.26 -3.44
N GLU A 389 -21.85 11.10 -4.51
CA GLU A 389 -23.06 11.86 -4.80
C GLU A 389 -24.22 10.88 -4.99
N ILE A 390 -25.30 11.07 -4.23
CA ILE A 390 -26.55 10.34 -4.43
C ILE A 390 -27.31 11.03 -5.57
N VAL A 391 -27.70 10.25 -6.57
CA VAL A 391 -28.33 10.73 -7.80
C VAL A 391 -29.65 10.02 -8.05
N GLU A 392 -30.43 10.58 -8.98
CA GLU A 392 -31.64 9.92 -9.47
C GLU A 392 -31.32 8.58 -10.14
N LYS A 393 -32.33 7.70 -10.14
CA LYS A 393 -32.26 6.44 -10.88
C LYS A 393 -31.97 6.73 -12.36
N PRO A 394 -31.01 6.03 -12.99
CA PRO A 394 -30.77 6.15 -14.43
C PRO A 394 -32.05 5.84 -15.22
N GLU A 395 -32.35 6.64 -16.24
CA GLU A 395 -33.40 6.30 -17.22
C GLU A 395 -32.95 5.11 -18.08
N ASP A 396 -33.87 4.18 -18.35
CA ASP A 396 -33.64 2.94 -19.14
C ASP A 396 -33.30 3.18 -20.63
#